data_AF-A0A7J4ERA3-F1
#
_entry.id   AF-A0A7J4ERA3-F1
#
_cell.length_a   1.000
_cell.length_b   1.000
_cell.length_c   1.000
_cell.angle_alpha   90.00
_cell.angle_beta   90.00
_cell.angle_gamma   90.00
#
_symmetry.space_group_name_H-M   'P 1'
#
loop_
_entity.id
_entity.type
_entity.pdbx_description
1 polymer ?
#
loop_
_entity_poly.entity_id
_entity_poly.type
_entity_poly.pdbx_seq_one_letter_code
_entity_poly.pdbx_strand_id
1 'polypeptide(L)'
;MSDSENILTYGDKKRLTDEISFQLMDAGHIPGSASVLLEIDNTKIYTGDIKTIDTYLQKGATVPKADILITDGNRTHPNRKELEKEFVDIIDETISRGGIAVVPAFAVGRIQEVLIMLGNINHPVYLDGMGQDITRLFLQFPDHLKDAELLRESANKVEWISNSSERKRVLYQPCVIVTTAGMINGGPIINYIQRLRSDPKSSIILTGYQVEGTNGRLLMEKG
;
A
#
# COMPACT_ATOMS: atom_id res chain seq x y z
N MET A 1 -3.02 32.66 -1.95
CA MET A 1 -3.69 32.35 -3.24
C MET A 1 -4.55 31.15 -2.97
N SER A 2 -5.86 31.36 -2.87
CA SER A 2 -6.86 30.34 -2.59
C SER A 2 -7.28 29.68 -3.89
N ASP A 3 -6.59 28.62 -4.27
CA ASP A 3 -7.20 27.66 -5.19
C ASP A 3 -8.25 26.91 -4.37
N SER A 4 -9.52 27.17 -4.64
CA SER A 4 -10.60 26.37 -4.06
C SER A 4 -10.44 24.96 -4.61
N GLU A 5 -9.98 24.03 -3.78
CA GLU A 5 -9.94 22.61 -4.14
C GLU A 5 -11.36 22.16 -4.49
N ASN A 6 -11.60 21.85 -5.78
CA ASN A 6 -12.86 21.28 -6.24
C ASN A 6 -12.88 19.79 -5.92
N ILE A 7 -13.16 19.47 -4.65
CA ILE A 7 -13.32 18.09 -4.17
C ILE A 7 -14.60 17.51 -4.79
N LEU A 8 -14.49 16.32 -5.39
CA LEU A 8 -15.59 15.61 -6.03
C LEU A 8 -15.91 14.34 -5.22
N THR A 9 -17.20 14.09 -5.01
CA THR A 9 -17.69 12.89 -4.32
C THR A 9 -17.99 11.78 -5.33
N TYR A 10 -17.84 10.52 -4.91
CA TYR A 10 -18.23 9.38 -5.73
C TYR A 10 -19.74 9.36 -6.02
N GLY A 11 -20.09 8.90 -7.22
CA GLY A 11 -21.48 8.82 -7.70
C GLY A 11 -22.08 10.14 -8.17
N ASP A 12 -21.47 11.28 -7.84
CA ASP A 12 -21.95 12.58 -8.31
C ASP A 12 -21.74 12.75 -9.81
N LYS A 13 -22.84 12.86 -10.56
CA LYS A 13 -22.78 13.20 -11.98
C LYS A 13 -22.43 14.68 -12.17
N LYS A 14 -21.26 14.94 -12.75
CA LYS A 14 -20.80 16.28 -13.12
C LYS A 14 -20.94 16.49 -14.62
N ARG A 15 -21.61 17.57 -14.99
CA ARG A 15 -21.81 17.95 -16.39
C ARG A 15 -20.72 18.94 -16.79
N LEU A 16 -20.00 18.63 -17.88
CA LEU A 16 -18.99 19.51 -18.47
C LEU A 16 -19.60 20.35 -19.60
N THR A 17 -20.44 19.73 -20.42
CA THR A 17 -21.25 20.38 -21.48
C THR A 17 -22.61 19.67 -21.56
N ASP A 18 -23.52 20.12 -22.44
CA ASP A 18 -24.81 19.44 -22.62
C ASP A 18 -24.68 17.98 -23.11
N GLU A 19 -23.56 17.67 -23.76
CA GLU A 19 -23.28 16.36 -24.37
C GLU A 19 -22.28 15.52 -23.56
N ILE A 20 -21.53 16.15 -22.64
CA ILE A 20 -20.43 15.51 -21.90
C ILE A 20 -20.70 15.58 -20.40
N SER A 21 -20.72 14.41 -19.77
CA SER A 21 -20.75 14.30 -18.30
C SER A 21 -19.90 13.15 -17.80
N PHE A 22 -19.49 13.22 -16.53
CA PHE A 22 -18.73 12.16 -15.89
C PHE A 22 -19.19 11.92 -14.46
N GLN A 23 -18.87 10.74 -13.95
CA GLN A 23 -19.03 10.33 -12.56
C GLN A 23 -17.72 9.68 -12.09
N LEU A 24 -17.30 10.00 -10.86
CA LEU A 24 -16.25 9.26 -10.18
C LEU A 24 -16.88 8.06 -9.46
N MET A 25 -16.31 6.89 -9.67
CA MET A 25 -16.71 5.64 -9.03
C MET A 25 -15.55 5.16 -8.16
N ASP A 26 -15.82 4.57 -7.00
CA ASP A 26 -14.76 4.01 -6.16
C ASP A 26 -14.05 2.86 -6.90
N ALA A 27 -12.72 2.96 -7.06
CA ALA A 27 -11.89 1.94 -7.71
C ALA A 27 -11.36 0.87 -6.74
N GLY A 28 -11.59 1.02 -5.43
CA GLY A 28 -11.23 0.02 -4.41
C GLY A 28 -9.72 -0.26 -4.30
N HIS A 29 -8.86 0.52 -4.95
CA HIS A 29 -7.43 0.27 -5.03
C HIS A 29 -6.66 0.82 -3.83
N ILE A 30 -6.86 2.11 -3.53
CA ILE A 30 -6.36 2.83 -2.34
C ILE A 30 -7.43 3.84 -1.90
N PRO A 31 -7.41 4.32 -0.64
CA PRO A 31 -8.33 5.38 -0.21
C PRO A 31 -8.25 6.60 -1.15
N GLY A 32 -9.39 6.97 -1.74
CA GLY A 32 -9.48 8.06 -2.73
C GLY A 32 -9.25 7.66 -4.19
N SER A 33 -8.99 6.38 -4.51
CA SER A 33 -8.86 5.92 -5.90
C SER A 33 -10.21 5.92 -6.62
N ALA A 34 -10.24 6.46 -7.83
CA ALA A 34 -11.46 6.59 -8.61
C ALA A 34 -11.34 6.00 -10.02
N SER A 35 -12.38 5.29 -10.45
CA SER A 35 -12.67 5.05 -11.85
C SER A 35 -13.54 6.18 -12.40
N VAL A 36 -13.37 6.52 -13.67
CA VAL A 36 -14.13 7.60 -14.32
C VAL A 36 -15.13 6.99 -15.29
N LEU A 37 -16.42 7.11 -14.99
CA LEU A 37 -17.51 6.80 -15.92
C LEU A 37 -17.81 8.06 -16.73
N LEU A 38 -17.53 8.01 -18.02
CA LEU A 38 -17.67 9.11 -18.97
C LEU A 38 -18.83 8.84 -19.93
N GLU A 39 -19.73 9.80 -20.07
CA GLU A 39 -20.81 9.81 -21.04
C GLU A 39 -20.49 10.84 -22.12
N ILE A 40 -20.14 10.36 -23.32
CA ILE A 40 -19.93 11.16 -24.54
C ILE A 40 -20.25 10.28 -25.75
N ASP A 41 -21.37 10.52 -26.42
CA ASP A 41 -22.02 9.66 -27.42
C ASP A 41 -22.39 8.27 -26.88
N ASN A 42 -21.38 7.46 -26.55
CA ASN A 42 -21.45 6.16 -25.88
C ASN A 42 -20.87 6.24 -24.45
N THR A 43 -21.25 5.30 -23.60
CA THR A 43 -20.73 5.17 -22.24
C THR A 43 -19.34 4.53 -22.23
N LYS A 44 -18.40 5.16 -21.53
CA LYS A 44 -17.01 4.69 -21.42
C LYS A 44 -16.61 4.66 -19.95
N ILE A 45 -15.87 3.65 -19.53
CA ILE A 45 -15.26 3.64 -18.21
C ILE A 45 -13.75 3.49 -18.32
N TYR A 46 -13.03 4.42 -17.68
CA TYR A 46 -11.61 4.30 -17.42
C TYR A 46 -11.42 3.91 -15.96
N THR A 47 -10.89 2.70 -15.71
CA THR A 47 -10.85 2.17 -14.34
C THR A 47 -9.76 2.79 -13.48
N GLY A 48 -8.66 3.25 -14.10
CA GLY A 48 -7.38 3.40 -13.41
C GLY A 48 -6.91 2.06 -12.83
N ASP A 49 -6.09 2.12 -11.79
CA ASP A 49 -5.77 0.94 -10.98
C ASP A 49 -7.02 0.56 -10.16
N ILE A 50 -7.54 -0.65 -10.38
CA ILE A 50 -8.80 -1.11 -9.80
C ILE A 50 -8.61 -2.41 -9.02
N LYS A 51 -9.38 -2.58 -7.94
CA LYS A 51 -9.57 -3.88 -7.27
C LYS A 51 -11.04 -4.16 -7.07
N THR A 52 -11.51 -5.29 -7.56
CA THR A 52 -12.90 -5.76 -7.44
C THR A 52 -13.11 -6.68 -6.25
N ILE A 53 -12.05 -6.98 -5.49
CA ILE A 53 -12.11 -7.76 -4.25
C ILE A 53 -11.84 -6.88 -3.05
N ASP A 54 -12.48 -7.22 -1.94
CA ASP A 54 -12.26 -6.57 -0.67
C ASP A 54 -10.80 -6.64 -0.22
N THR A 55 -10.36 -5.53 0.36
CA THR A 55 -9.08 -5.42 1.06
C THR A 55 -9.28 -5.07 2.52
N TYR A 56 -8.21 -4.83 3.27
CA TYR A 56 -8.35 -4.32 4.63
C TYR A 56 -8.74 -2.84 4.61
N LEU A 57 -8.18 -2.06 3.68
CA LEU A 57 -8.42 -0.63 3.59
C LEU A 57 -9.65 -0.25 2.79
N GLN A 58 -10.01 -1.01 1.75
CA GLN A 58 -11.04 -0.66 0.77
C GLN A 58 -11.99 -1.82 0.49
N LYS A 59 -13.24 -1.50 0.15
CA LYS A 59 -14.18 -2.47 -0.44
C LYS A 59 -13.85 -2.71 -1.90
N GLY A 60 -14.22 -3.88 -2.42
CA GLY A 60 -14.08 -4.17 -3.84
C GLY A 60 -14.94 -3.22 -4.69
N ALA A 61 -14.34 -2.68 -5.75
CA ALA A 61 -15.01 -1.82 -6.71
C ALA A 61 -16.14 -2.54 -7.44
N THR A 62 -17.23 -1.81 -7.67
CA THR A 62 -18.28 -2.22 -8.60
C THR A 62 -18.07 -1.53 -9.94
N VAL A 63 -17.87 -2.33 -10.99
CA VAL A 63 -17.69 -1.80 -12.34
C VAL A 63 -19.06 -1.64 -13.00
N PRO A 64 -19.54 -0.42 -13.28
CA PRO A 64 -20.79 -0.20 -13.97
C PRO A 64 -20.73 -0.72 -15.41
N LYS A 65 -21.90 -1.02 -15.98
CA LYS A 65 -22.00 -1.36 -17.40
C LYS A 65 -21.61 -0.16 -18.26
N ALA A 66 -20.76 -0.38 -19.25
CA ALA A 66 -20.36 0.61 -20.23
C ALA A 66 -20.21 -0.05 -21.61
N ASP A 67 -20.29 0.75 -22.67
CA ASP A 67 -20.06 0.30 -24.05
C ASP A 67 -18.57 0.05 -24.31
N ILE A 68 -17.70 0.84 -23.66
CA ILE A 68 -16.24 0.73 -23.77
C ILE A 68 -15.62 0.66 -22.37
N LEU A 69 -14.79 -0.35 -22.13
CA LEU A 69 -14.00 -0.52 -20.92
C LEU A 69 -12.52 -0.29 -21.22
N ILE A 70 -11.89 0.64 -20.51
CA ILE A 70 -10.45 0.91 -20.54
C ILE A 70 -9.92 0.55 -19.14
N THR A 71 -9.17 -0.55 -19.04
CA THR A 71 -8.69 -1.10 -17.77
C THR A 71 -7.22 -1.48 -17.85
N ASP A 72 -6.54 -1.45 -16.70
CA ASP A 72 -5.26 -2.12 -16.49
C ASP A 72 -5.49 -3.57 -15.98
N GLY A 73 -4.50 -4.43 -16.15
CA GLY A 73 -4.45 -5.78 -15.58
C GLY A 73 -4.37 -6.89 -16.63
N ASN A 74 -3.43 -7.83 -16.41
CA ASN A 74 -3.35 -9.10 -17.13
C ASN A 74 -2.72 -10.21 -16.25
N ARG A 75 -3.05 -10.23 -14.95
CA ARG A 75 -2.43 -11.15 -13.99
C ARG A 75 -3.46 -11.85 -13.11
N THR A 76 -3.26 -13.15 -12.94
CA THR A 76 -3.97 -13.94 -11.93
C THR A 76 -3.26 -13.78 -10.60
N HIS A 77 -4.01 -13.41 -9.56
CA HIS A 77 -3.49 -13.32 -8.20
C HIS A 77 -3.76 -14.62 -7.43
N PRO A 78 -2.81 -15.07 -6.58
CA PRO A 78 -3.04 -16.19 -5.68
C PRO A 78 -4.12 -15.86 -4.64
N ASN A 79 -4.56 -16.87 -3.90
CA ASN A 79 -5.51 -16.65 -2.81
C ASN A 79 -4.90 -15.70 -1.78
N ARG A 80 -5.64 -14.64 -1.46
CA ARG A 80 -5.18 -13.59 -0.55
C ARG A 80 -4.84 -14.10 0.85
N LYS A 81 -5.67 -14.99 1.42
CA LYS A 81 -5.45 -15.53 2.77
C LYS A 81 -4.21 -16.40 2.84
N GLU A 82 -3.95 -17.18 1.79
CA GLU A 82 -2.74 -17.99 1.68
C GLU A 82 -1.49 -17.11 1.60
N LEU A 83 -1.54 -16.05 0.79
CA LEU A 83 -0.42 -15.10 0.65
C LEU A 83 -0.17 -14.31 1.94
N GLU A 84 -1.21 -13.91 2.67
CA GLU A 84 -1.10 -13.25 3.97
C GLU A 84 -0.46 -14.18 5.01
N LYS A 85 -0.84 -15.46 5.01
CA LYS A 85 -0.22 -16.46 5.88
C LYS A 85 1.25 -16.65 5.53
N GLU A 86 1.58 -16.86 4.25
CA GLU A 86 2.97 -17.00 3.77
C GLU A 86 3.82 -15.79 4.16
N PHE A 87 3.28 -14.58 4.01
CA PHE A 87 3.95 -13.34 4.41
C PHE A 87 4.30 -13.34 5.91
N VAL A 88 3.37 -13.72 6.79
CA VAL A 88 3.61 -13.79 8.24
C VAL A 88 4.59 -14.92 8.58
N ASP A 89 4.44 -16.10 7.95
CA ASP A 89 5.32 -17.25 8.15
C ASP A 89 6.79 -16.89 7.82
N ILE A 90 7.04 -16.15 6.74
CA ILE A 90 8.40 -15.67 6.37
C ILE A 90 8.96 -14.73 7.44
N ILE A 91 8.13 -13.85 8.00
CA ILE A 91 8.55 -12.91 9.04
C ILE A 91 8.92 -13.67 10.32
N ASP A 92 8.06 -14.57 10.78
CA ASP A 92 8.30 -15.36 11.97
C ASP A 92 9.56 -16.23 11.81
N GLU A 93 9.76 -16.85 10.65
CA GLU A 93 10.98 -17.58 10.34
C GLU A 93 12.23 -16.69 10.43
N THR A 94 12.17 -15.49 9.83
CA THR A 94 13.26 -14.50 9.84
C THR A 94 13.64 -14.09 11.26
N ILE A 95 12.63 -13.84 12.11
CA ILE A 95 12.85 -13.41 13.48
C ILE A 95 13.33 -14.57 14.35
N SER A 96 12.82 -15.78 14.15
CA SER A 96 13.18 -16.97 14.93
C SER A 96 14.68 -17.33 14.82
N ARG A 97 15.30 -17.08 13.67
CA ARG A 97 16.75 -17.25 13.45
C ARG A 97 17.59 -16.05 13.89
N GLY A 98 16.95 -15.05 14.50
CA GLY A 98 17.57 -13.84 15.04
C GLY A 98 17.86 -12.76 14.00
N GLY A 99 17.15 -12.77 12.87
CA GLY A 99 17.28 -11.79 11.81
C GLY A 99 16.26 -10.65 11.91
N ILE A 100 16.34 -9.72 10.95
CA ILE A 100 15.46 -8.57 10.79
C ILE A 100 14.67 -8.75 9.49
N ALA A 101 13.35 -8.62 9.58
CA ALA A 101 12.47 -8.65 8.43
C ALA A 101 12.19 -7.21 7.97
N VAL A 102 12.72 -6.82 6.81
CA VAL A 102 12.46 -5.49 6.24
C VAL A 102 11.44 -5.60 5.12
N VAL A 103 10.35 -4.85 5.28
CA VAL A 103 9.22 -4.83 4.35
C VAL A 103 9.18 -3.46 3.65
N PRO A 104 9.88 -3.29 2.52
CA PRO A 104 9.73 -2.10 1.69
C PRO A 104 8.33 -2.06 1.06
N ALA A 105 7.63 -0.94 1.23
CA ALA A 105 6.28 -0.75 0.73
C ALA A 105 6.04 0.70 0.28
N PHE A 106 5.00 0.90 -0.53
CA PHE A 106 4.55 2.23 -0.91
C PHE A 106 3.90 2.93 0.28
N ALA A 107 4.18 4.24 0.42
CA ALA A 107 3.66 5.07 1.49
C ALA A 107 2.12 5.06 1.56
N VAL A 108 1.48 4.99 0.40
CA VAL A 108 0.02 5.04 0.23
C VAL A 108 -0.52 3.64 -0.05
N GLY A 109 -1.47 3.20 0.77
CA GLY A 109 -2.16 1.92 0.65
C GLY A 109 -1.34 0.73 1.17
N ARG A 110 -0.20 0.41 0.55
CA ARG A 110 0.50 -0.86 0.85
C ARG A 110 1.04 -0.94 2.27
N ILE A 111 1.63 0.13 2.79
CA ILE A 111 2.10 0.16 4.19
C ILE A 111 0.95 -0.11 5.15
N GLN A 112 -0.20 0.53 4.94
CA GLN A 112 -1.33 0.41 5.86
C GLN A 112 -1.97 -0.99 5.81
N GLU A 113 -2.04 -1.61 4.64
CA GLU A 113 -2.40 -3.05 4.51
C GLU A 113 -1.43 -3.95 5.29
N VAL A 114 -0.11 -3.71 5.17
CA VAL A 114 0.91 -4.48 5.88
C VAL A 114 0.81 -4.29 7.40
N LEU A 115 0.57 -3.06 7.88
CA LEU A 115 0.38 -2.81 9.31
C LEU A 115 -0.79 -3.63 9.88
N ILE A 116 -1.89 -3.72 9.13
CA ILE A 116 -3.06 -4.51 9.53
C ILE A 116 -2.73 -6.01 9.55
N MET A 117 -2.02 -6.52 8.54
CA MET A 117 -1.57 -7.92 8.50
C MET A 117 -0.67 -8.27 9.71
N LEU A 118 0.15 -7.32 10.15
CA LEU A 118 1.06 -7.47 11.29
C LEU A 118 0.38 -7.22 12.65
N GLY A 119 -0.90 -6.85 12.69
CA GLY A 119 -1.59 -6.44 13.92
C GLY A 119 -1.62 -7.49 15.04
N ASN A 120 -1.33 -8.75 14.74
CA ASN A 120 -1.31 -9.87 15.70
C ASN A 120 0.08 -10.51 15.89
N ILE A 121 1.15 -9.92 15.34
CA ILE A 121 2.49 -10.46 15.51
C ILE A 121 3.03 -10.17 16.91
N ASN A 122 3.75 -11.13 17.50
CA ASN A 122 4.31 -11.03 18.85
C ASN A 122 5.74 -10.47 18.89
N HIS A 123 6.12 -9.72 17.86
CA HIS A 123 7.48 -9.21 17.67
C HIS A 123 7.49 -7.69 17.52
N PRO A 124 8.61 -7.00 17.85
CA PRO A 124 8.72 -5.56 17.64
C PRO A 124 8.52 -5.21 16.16
N VAL A 125 7.58 -4.31 15.89
CA VAL A 125 7.32 -3.77 14.55
C VAL A 125 7.61 -2.28 14.55
N TYR A 126 8.39 -1.84 13.58
CA TYR A 126 8.77 -0.44 13.38
C TYR A 126 8.22 0.09 12.07
N LEU A 127 7.69 1.31 12.08
CA LEU A 127 7.23 2.03 10.89
C LEU A 127 8.15 3.23 10.62
N ASP A 128 8.67 3.33 9.40
CA ASP A 128 9.58 4.40 8.98
C ASP A 128 9.22 4.99 7.60
N GLY A 129 9.56 6.27 7.42
CA GLY A 129 9.36 7.02 6.18
C GLY A 129 7.93 7.50 5.99
N MET A 130 7.61 7.94 4.76
CA MET A 130 6.36 8.65 4.46
C MET A 130 5.08 7.86 4.73
N GLY A 131 5.18 6.53 4.93
CA GLY A 131 4.05 5.73 5.39
C GLY A 131 3.47 6.20 6.73
N GLN A 132 4.27 6.83 7.58
CA GLN A 132 3.82 7.44 8.83
C GLN A 132 2.81 8.57 8.57
N ASP A 133 3.19 9.52 7.73
CA ASP A 133 2.36 10.70 7.43
C ASP A 133 1.07 10.30 6.72
N ILE A 134 1.15 9.36 5.78
CA ILE A 134 -0.04 8.84 5.09
C ILE A 134 -0.96 8.07 6.03
N THR A 135 -0.43 7.27 6.95
CA THR A 135 -1.26 6.59 7.96
C THR A 135 -2.00 7.62 8.83
N ARG A 136 -1.34 8.71 9.26
CA ARG A 136 -2.01 9.79 9.99
C ARG A 136 -3.10 10.45 9.15
N LEU A 137 -2.81 10.73 7.87
CA LEU A 137 -3.77 11.31 6.94
C LEU A 137 -5.01 10.42 6.79
N PHE A 138 -4.84 9.13 6.54
CA PHE A 138 -5.97 8.19 6.42
C PHE A 138 -6.84 8.16 7.69
N LEU A 139 -6.23 8.20 8.87
CA LEU A 139 -6.97 8.22 10.14
C LEU A 139 -7.76 9.53 10.38
N GLN A 140 -7.44 10.61 9.66
CA GLN A 140 -8.23 11.85 9.66
C GLN A 140 -9.46 11.78 8.74
N PHE A 141 -9.48 10.83 7.80
CA PHE A 141 -10.57 10.62 6.83
C PHE A 141 -11.15 9.20 6.94
N PRO A 142 -11.73 8.82 8.10
CA PRO A 142 -12.15 7.44 8.37
C PRO A 142 -13.25 6.94 7.43
N ASP A 143 -14.10 7.83 6.91
CA ASP A 143 -15.20 7.48 5.99
C ASP A 143 -14.70 6.98 4.63
N HIS A 144 -13.44 7.25 4.30
CA HIS A 144 -12.78 6.74 3.09
C HIS A 144 -12.10 5.38 3.32
N LEU A 145 -12.23 4.78 4.50
CA LEU A 145 -11.68 3.48 4.83
C LEU A 145 -12.79 2.47 5.06
N LYS A 146 -12.55 1.21 4.68
CA LYS A 146 -13.44 0.10 5.01
C LYS A 146 -13.54 -0.13 6.52
N ASP A 147 -12.41 -0.06 7.21
CA ASP A 147 -12.31 -0.23 8.66
C ASP A 147 -11.18 0.66 9.22
N ALA A 148 -11.54 1.88 9.62
CA ALA A 148 -10.58 2.84 10.18
C ALA A 148 -10.09 2.44 11.58
N GLU A 149 -10.90 1.71 12.35
CA GLU A 149 -10.52 1.29 13.71
C GLU A 149 -9.46 0.19 13.64
N LEU A 150 -9.62 -0.78 12.75
CA LEU A 150 -8.61 -1.81 12.53
C LEU A 150 -7.25 -1.21 12.14
N LEU A 151 -7.23 -0.19 11.29
CA LEU A 151 -5.99 0.53 10.96
C LEU A 151 -5.43 1.25 12.19
N ARG A 152 -6.27 1.93 12.97
CA ARG A 152 -5.87 2.65 14.19
C ARG A 152 -5.25 1.71 15.22
N GLU A 153 -5.92 0.61 15.53
CA GLU A 153 -5.44 -0.41 16.46
C GLU A 153 -4.10 -0.99 16.01
N SER A 154 -3.96 -1.30 14.72
CA SER A 154 -2.73 -1.83 14.14
C SER A 154 -1.59 -0.80 14.20
N ALA A 155 -1.87 0.47 13.89
CA ALA A 155 -0.90 1.55 13.96
C ALA A 155 -0.45 1.90 15.39
N ASN A 156 -1.29 1.64 16.40
CA ASN A 156 -0.96 1.82 17.82
C ASN A 156 -0.05 0.71 18.37
N LYS A 157 0.02 -0.44 17.70
CA LYS A 157 0.88 -1.57 18.07
C LYS A 157 2.31 -1.47 17.52
N VAL A 158 2.60 -0.50 16.66
CA VAL A 158 3.92 -0.32 16.04
C VAL A 158 4.65 0.90 16.60
N GLU A 159 5.99 0.85 16.62
CA GLU A 159 6.83 1.97 17.02
C GLU A 159 7.21 2.82 15.80
N TRP A 160 7.04 4.14 15.90
CA TRP A 160 7.20 5.06 14.78
C TRP A 160 8.60 5.68 14.80
N ILE A 161 9.44 5.33 13.82
CA ILE A 161 10.81 5.83 13.72
C ILE A 161 10.80 7.30 13.26
N SER A 162 11.38 8.18 14.07
CA SER A 162 11.39 9.63 13.85
C SER A 162 12.71 10.17 13.32
N ASN A 163 13.82 9.45 13.53
CA ASN A 163 15.16 9.96 13.24
C ASN A 163 16.18 8.87 12.92
N SER A 164 17.34 9.28 12.39
CA SER A 164 18.41 8.37 11.97
C SER A 164 19.09 7.61 13.12
N SER A 165 19.03 8.12 14.36
CA SER A 165 19.58 7.40 15.52
C SER A 165 18.71 6.21 15.89
N GLU A 166 17.38 6.37 15.84
CA GLU A 166 16.42 5.28 16.00
C GLU A 166 16.60 4.22 14.91
N ARG A 167 16.76 4.63 13.64
CA ARG A 167 17.05 3.69 12.53
C ARG A 167 18.24 2.78 12.81
N LYS A 168 19.27 3.27 13.49
CA LYS A 168 20.43 2.46 13.89
C LYS A 168 20.11 1.57 15.09
N ARG A 169 19.38 2.11 16.07
CA ARG A 169 19.03 1.41 17.31
C ARG A 169 18.19 0.17 17.06
N VAL A 170 17.19 0.25 16.19
CA VAL A 170 16.26 -0.87 15.94
C VAL A 170 16.96 -2.11 15.36
N LEU A 171 18.14 -1.92 14.76
CA LEU A 171 18.93 -2.99 14.14
C LEU A 171 19.75 -3.82 15.13
N TYR A 172 19.68 -3.53 16.44
CA TYR A 172 20.36 -4.31 17.48
C TYR A 172 19.56 -5.50 17.99
N GLN A 173 18.33 -5.71 17.51
CA GLN A 173 17.49 -6.84 17.89
C GLN A 173 16.65 -7.36 16.71
N PRO A 174 16.24 -8.64 16.73
CA PRO A 174 15.29 -9.18 15.76
C PRO A 174 13.98 -8.39 15.78
N CYS A 175 13.53 -7.92 14.62
CA CYS A 175 12.33 -7.09 14.49
C CYS A 175 11.80 -7.07 13.06
N VAL A 176 10.60 -6.49 12.90
CA VAL A 176 10.03 -6.13 11.59
C VAL A 176 10.19 -4.63 11.37
N ILE A 177 10.64 -4.24 10.18
CA ILE A 177 10.74 -2.84 9.77
C ILE A 177 9.90 -2.64 8.51
N VAL A 178 8.78 -1.94 8.64
CA VAL A 178 7.93 -1.53 7.51
C VAL A 178 8.37 -0.14 7.09
N THR A 179 8.81 0.01 5.84
CA THR A 179 9.44 1.26 5.41
C THR A 179 9.22 1.59 3.94
N THR A 180 9.55 2.82 3.56
CA THR A 180 9.59 3.28 2.17
C THR A 180 11.01 3.19 1.60
N ALA A 181 11.21 3.08 0.28
CA ALA A 181 10.20 3.01 -0.79
C ALA A 181 9.99 1.58 -1.31
N GLY A 182 8.76 1.26 -1.71
CA GLY A 182 8.33 -0.08 -2.14
C GLY A 182 9.07 -0.70 -3.32
N MET A 183 9.75 0.12 -4.15
CA MET A 183 10.62 -0.37 -5.24
C MET A 183 12.12 -0.16 -5.01
N ILE A 184 12.51 0.24 -3.79
CA ILE A 184 13.92 0.37 -3.36
C ILE A 184 14.74 1.39 -4.18
N ASN A 185 14.10 2.30 -4.91
CA ASN A 185 14.80 3.35 -5.66
C ASN A 185 15.30 4.51 -4.78
N GLY A 186 15.01 4.49 -3.48
CA GLY A 186 15.41 5.51 -2.53
C GLY A 186 14.66 5.37 -1.21
N GLY A 187 14.71 6.42 -0.38
CA GLY A 187 14.05 6.45 0.92
C GLY A 187 14.82 5.71 2.02
N PRO A 188 14.22 5.58 3.22
CA PRO A 188 14.90 5.03 4.39
C PRO A 188 15.38 3.59 4.22
N ILE A 189 14.72 2.77 3.39
CA ILE A 189 15.11 1.38 3.07
C ILE A 189 16.60 1.23 2.74
N ILE A 190 17.20 2.21 2.07
CA ILE A 190 18.62 2.17 1.69
C ILE A 190 19.53 2.05 2.92
N ASN A 191 19.19 2.69 4.05
CA ASN A 191 19.96 2.59 5.30
C ASN A 191 19.93 1.18 5.87
N TYR A 192 18.79 0.50 5.78
CA TYR A 192 18.63 -0.86 6.27
C TYR A 192 19.37 -1.86 5.38
N ILE A 193 19.20 -1.79 4.06
CA ILE A 193 19.87 -2.69 3.12
C ILE A 193 21.40 -2.64 3.26
N GLN A 194 21.98 -1.45 3.41
CA GLN A 194 23.42 -1.31 3.61
C GLN A 194 23.95 -2.08 4.83
N ARG A 195 23.13 -2.21 5.88
CA ARG A 195 23.46 -2.99 7.07
C ARG A 195 23.19 -4.48 6.88
N LEU A 196 22.10 -4.83 6.21
CA LEU A 196 21.63 -6.21 6.07
C LEU A 196 22.31 -7.01 4.97
N ARG A 197 23.01 -6.36 4.02
CA ARG A 197 23.65 -7.02 2.87
C ARG A 197 24.61 -8.18 3.19
N SER A 198 25.07 -8.29 4.44
CA SER A 198 25.99 -9.34 4.90
C SER A 198 25.41 -10.16 6.04
N ASP A 199 24.13 -9.98 6.36
CA ASP A 199 23.43 -10.73 7.40
C ASP A 199 22.57 -11.83 6.78
N PRO A 200 23.02 -13.11 6.81
CA PRO A 200 22.28 -14.21 6.21
C PRO A 200 20.99 -14.57 6.97
N LYS A 201 20.77 -13.98 8.15
CA LYS A 201 19.57 -14.23 8.96
C LYS A 201 18.42 -13.33 8.58
N SER A 202 18.69 -12.16 8.02
CA SER A 202 17.70 -11.14 7.72
C SER A 202 17.04 -11.36 6.36
N SER A 203 15.85 -10.78 6.17
CA SER A 203 15.06 -10.90 4.94
C SER A 203 14.60 -9.53 4.45
N ILE A 204 14.58 -9.34 3.14
CA ILE A 204 13.88 -8.24 2.48
C ILE A 204 12.64 -8.84 1.81
N ILE A 205 11.45 -8.41 2.22
CA ILE A 205 10.18 -9.01 1.81
C ILE A 205 9.41 -8.03 0.93
N LEU A 206 9.37 -8.31 -0.38
CA LEU A 206 8.73 -7.47 -1.37
C LEU A 206 7.23 -7.78 -1.47
N THR A 207 6.38 -6.81 -1.14
CA THR A 207 4.90 -7.01 -1.06
C THR A 207 4.13 -6.36 -2.22
N GLY A 208 4.84 -5.71 -3.14
CA GLY A 208 4.26 -4.99 -4.28
C GLY A 208 5.00 -5.30 -5.59
N TYR A 209 4.36 -4.97 -6.70
CA TYR A 209 4.98 -5.13 -8.01
C TYR A 209 6.24 -4.29 -8.15
N GLN A 210 7.28 -4.89 -8.72
CA GLN A 210 8.56 -4.25 -8.99
C GLN A 210 8.68 -3.95 -10.49
N VAL A 211 8.69 -2.68 -10.87
CA VAL A 211 8.80 -2.28 -12.28
C VAL A 211 10.20 -2.62 -12.81
N GLU A 212 10.30 -2.96 -14.09
CA GLU A 212 11.59 -3.20 -14.75
C GLU A 212 12.51 -1.98 -14.62
N GLY A 213 13.81 -2.22 -14.39
CA GLY A 213 14.78 -1.16 -14.15
C GLY A 213 14.81 -0.59 -12.72
N THR A 214 13.94 -1.05 -11.81
CA THR A 214 14.01 -0.66 -10.38
C THR A 214 14.98 -1.52 -9.59
N ASN A 215 15.50 -0.98 -8.47
CA ASN A 215 16.38 -1.72 -7.58
C ASN A 215 15.67 -2.93 -6.95
N GLY A 216 14.37 -2.82 -6.67
CA GLY A 216 13.59 -3.95 -6.17
C GLY A 216 13.41 -5.05 -7.21
N ARG A 217 13.29 -4.72 -8.50
CA ARG A 217 13.32 -5.72 -9.59
C ARG A 217 14.70 -6.38 -9.70
N LEU A 218 15.78 -5.60 -9.64
CA LEU A 218 17.14 -6.11 -9.64
C LEU A 218 17.39 -7.08 -8.48
N LEU A 219 16.86 -6.77 -7.29
CA LEU A 219 16.93 -7.64 -6.12
C LEU A 219 16.17 -8.96 -6.35
N MET A 220 14.98 -8.93 -6.96
CA MET A 220 14.25 -10.16 -7.29
C MET A 220 15.00 -11.08 -8.26
N GLU A 221 15.77 -10.50 -9.17
CA GLU A 221 16.44 -11.25 -10.25
C GLU A 221 17.85 -11.74 -9.88
N LYS A 222 18.55 -11.02 -9.00
CA LYS A 222 19.98 -11.25 -8.72
C LYS A 222 20.34 -11.29 -7.22
N GLY A 223 19.36 -11.09 -6.35
CA GLY A 223 19.53 -11.01 -4.90
C GLY A 223 19.68 -12.35 -4.20
#